data_AF-A0A842P2I8-F1
#
_entry.id   AF-A0A842P2I8-F1
#
_cell.length_a   1.000
_cell.length_b   1.000
_cell.length_c   1.000
_cell.angle_alpha   90.00
_cell.angle_beta   90.00
_cell.angle_gamma   90.00
#
_symmetry.space_group_name_H-M   'P 1'
#
loop_
_entity.id
_entity.type
_entity.pdbx_description
1 polymer ?
#
loop_
_entity_poly.entity_id
_entity_poly.type
_entity_poly.pdbx_seq_one_letter_code
_entity_poly.pdbx_strand_id
1 'polypeptide(L)'
;MADLLPWLEGDVFYSPRGSRYRFNYRVTHFSGGSDHVLFDYSAFSVPSVMLGHSNVFHHTSEDTTDTCDPTELKRITSLAEAGTLFLANAGDEEGLRIARKVVSQAHVRMAEVTGRSLKLLQEKASTEGLAEAYWNVRRYPSLHAEVEAANVREVKELGGDEAGRLIEGMAGTLLGQAGREMERIDSFYRLLLEQYGLEEKPYEPSEPYVKAESLVPRCLSDGPLSSALENIREELGDERADWYSEYFGSPMTRLGGDAFEILNLVDGERSLLDIRDIVSFEFKETSVEYVLHFAEDLREMGLIDYR
;
A
#
# COMPACT_ATOMS: atom_id res chain seq x y z
N MET A 1 -1.20 11.82 -24.10
CA MET A 1 -1.78 10.49 -24.39
C MET A 1 -3.25 10.46 -24.06
N ALA A 2 -4.09 10.14 -25.05
CA ALA A 2 -5.39 9.54 -24.78
C ALA A 2 -5.19 8.31 -23.87
N ASP A 3 -6.20 7.94 -23.10
CA ASP A 3 -6.19 6.66 -22.37
C ASP A 3 -5.72 5.55 -23.34
N LEU A 4 -4.55 4.96 -23.04
CA LEU A 4 -3.90 3.95 -23.89
C LEU A 4 -4.73 2.67 -23.94
N LEU A 5 -5.57 2.45 -22.92
CA LEU A 5 -6.27 1.20 -22.72
C LEU A 5 -7.35 0.97 -23.80
N PRO A 6 -8.19 1.96 -24.15
CA PRO A 6 -9.03 1.90 -25.35
C PRO A 6 -8.25 1.66 -26.65
N TRP A 7 -7.01 2.16 -26.76
CA TRP A 7 -6.22 1.99 -27.97
C TRP A 7 -5.71 0.55 -28.16
N LEU A 8 -5.43 -0.17 -27.06
CA LEU A 8 -5.09 -1.59 -27.09
C LEU A 8 -6.22 -2.48 -27.64
N GLU A 9 -7.44 -1.97 -27.75
CA GLU A 9 -8.58 -2.65 -28.38
C GLU A 9 -8.65 -2.44 -29.90
N GLY A 10 -7.75 -1.65 -30.50
CA GLY A 10 -7.70 -1.44 -31.95
C GLY A 10 -7.29 -2.70 -32.71
N ASP A 11 -7.79 -2.85 -33.95
CA ASP A 11 -7.55 -4.00 -34.82
C ASP A 11 -6.06 -4.36 -34.98
N VAL A 12 -5.19 -3.34 -34.96
CA VAL A 12 -3.73 -3.50 -35.05
C VAL A 12 -3.15 -4.33 -33.90
N PHE A 13 -3.79 -4.39 -32.73
CA PHE A 13 -3.30 -5.15 -31.57
C PHE A 13 -3.73 -6.61 -31.53
N TYR A 14 -4.60 -7.03 -32.44
CA TYR A 14 -4.98 -8.43 -32.52
C TYR A 14 -4.00 -9.22 -33.40
N SER A 15 -3.52 -10.34 -32.86
CA SER A 15 -2.76 -11.31 -33.66
C SER A 15 -3.72 -12.21 -34.44
N PRO A 16 -3.38 -12.62 -35.69
CA PRO A 16 -4.18 -13.58 -36.45
C PRO A 16 -4.44 -14.89 -35.70
N ARG A 17 -3.51 -15.32 -34.84
CA ARG A 17 -3.59 -16.55 -34.05
C ARG A 17 -3.91 -16.33 -32.57
N GLY A 18 -4.13 -15.07 -32.16
CA GLY A 18 -4.41 -14.74 -30.77
C GLY A 18 -5.90 -14.69 -30.47
N SER A 19 -6.22 -14.58 -29.19
CA SER A 19 -7.61 -14.42 -28.77
C SER A 19 -8.19 -13.11 -29.30
N ARG A 20 -9.51 -13.07 -29.40
CA ARG A 20 -10.28 -11.87 -29.75
C ARG A 20 -10.97 -11.23 -28.54
N TYR A 21 -10.56 -11.63 -27.33
CA TYR A 21 -11.10 -11.04 -26.11
C TYR A 21 -10.68 -9.58 -25.99
N ARG A 22 -11.52 -8.82 -25.27
CA ARG A 22 -11.19 -7.45 -24.87
C ARG A 22 -10.02 -7.46 -23.90
N PHE A 23 -9.29 -6.35 -23.84
CA PHE A 23 -8.18 -6.23 -22.91
C PHE A 23 -8.74 -6.06 -21.49
N ASN A 24 -8.70 -7.15 -20.72
CA ASN A 24 -9.17 -7.16 -19.34
C ASN A 24 -7.98 -6.94 -18.42
N TYR A 25 -7.93 -5.80 -17.74
CA TYR A 25 -6.86 -5.46 -16.81
C TYR A 25 -7.46 -5.04 -15.46
N ARG A 26 -6.66 -5.19 -14.41
CA ARG A 26 -6.94 -4.66 -13.08
C ARG A 26 -5.68 -4.01 -12.55
N VAL A 27 -5.84 -2.86 -11.89
CA VAL A 27 -4.80 -2.30 -11.04
C VAL A 27 -5.10 -2.79 -9.63
N THR A 28 -4.19 -3.56 -9.06
CA THR A 28 -4.32 -4.10 -7.70
C THR A 28 -3.28 -3.44 -6.79
N HIS A 29 -3.46 -3.61 -5.48
CA HIS A 29 -2.41 -3.27 -4.50
C HIS A 29 -1.13 -4.05 -4.79
N PHE A 30 -0.05 -3.67 -4.10
CA PHE A 30 1.22 -4.36 -4.16
C PHE A 30 1.05 -5.88 -4.01
N SER A 31 1.73 -6.62 -4.88
CA SER A 31 1.90 -8.06 -4.79
C SER A 31 3.36 -8.35 -5.04
N GLY A 32 3.96 -9.19 -4.18
CA GLY A 32 5.30 -9.71 -4.42
C GLY A 32 5.33 -10.82 -5.48
N GLY A 33 6.42 -11.58 -5.49
CA GLY A 33 6.58 -12.76 -6.34
C GLY A 33 7.27 -12.51 -7.68
N SER A 34 7.91 -11.35 -7.85
CA SER A 34 8.75 -11.03 -9.01
C SER A 34 9.86 -10.04 -8.62
N ASP A 35 10.70 -9.65 -9.58
CA ASP A 35 11.93 -8.89 -9.33
C ASP A 35 11.68 -7.42 -8.95
N HIS A 36 10.47 -6.89 -9.19
CA HIS A 36 10.10 -5.51 -8.83
C HIS A 36 10.19 -5.27 -7.32
N VAL A 37 9.98 -6.31 -6.51
CA VAL A 37 10.05 -6.27 -5.04
C VAL A 37 11.40 -5.75 -4.55
N LEU A 38 12.50 -6.04 -5.27
CA LEU A 38 13.82 -5.56 -4.91
C LEU A 38 13.90 -4.03 -4.98
N PHE A 39 13.26 -3.43 -5.97
CA PHE A 39 13.29 -1.99 -6.21
C PHE A 39 12.34 -1.22 -5.29
N ASP A 40 11.18 -1.82 -4.98
CA ASP A 40 10.19 -1.26 -4.05
C ASP A 40 10.67 -1.28 -2.58
N TYR A 41 11.79 -1.95 -2.29
CA TYR A 41 12.35 -2.01 -0.96
C TYR A 41 12.83 -0.63 -0.48
N SER A 42 12.58 -0.27 0.78
CA SER A 42 12.94 1.06 1.32
C SER A 42 14.44 1.41 1.25
N ALA A 43 15.32 0.42 1.11
CA ALA A 43 16.75 0.66 0.88
C ALA A 43 17.04 1.26 -0.52
N PHE A 44 16.19 1.00 -1.51
CA PHE A 44 16.33 1.51 -2.87
C PHE A 44 15.28 2.58 -3.20
N SER A 45 14.05 2.41 -2.71
CA SER A 45 12.93 3.33 -2.91
C SER A 45 12.70 3.72 -4.37
N VAL A 46 12.77 2.74 -5.28
CA VAL A 46 12.56 2.95 -6.72
C VAL A 46 11.14 2.47 -7.09
N PRO A 47 10.20 3.39 -7.40
CA PRO A 47 8.83 3.02 -7.74
C PRO A 47 8.80 2.05 -8.91
N SER A 48 8.33 0.82 -8.65
CA SER A 48 8.28 -0.24 -9.65
C SER A 48 6.89 -0.84 -9.77
N VAL A 49 6.57 -1.36 -10.95
CA VAL A 49 5.28 -1.99 -11.22
C VAL A 49 5.47 -3.33 -11.90
N MET A 50 4.68 -4.32 -11.50
CA MET A 50 4.61 -5.60 -12.17
C MET A 50 3.46 -5.61 -13.18
N LEU A 51 3.78 -5.92 -14.45
CA LEU A 51 2.79 -6.23 -15.47
C LEU A 51 2.55 -7.74 -15.48
N GLY A 52 1.60 -8.21 -14.67
CA GLY A 52 1.32 -9.63 -14.47
C GLY A 52 0.13 -10.18 -15.26
N HIS A 53 0.05 -11.51 -15.34
CA HIS A 53 -1.08 -12.27 -15.87
C HIS A 53 -1.31 -13.53 -15.02
N SER A 54 -2.56 -14.00 -14.93
CA SER A 54 -2.91 -15.25 -14.25
C SER A 54 -2.67 -16.47 -15.15
N ASN A 55 -1.52 -17.13 -15.02
CA ASN A 55 -1.17 -18.32 -15.82
C ASN A 55 -1.59 -19.63 -15.11
N VAL A 56 -2.53 -20.38 -15.70
CA VAL A 56 -2.97 -21.69 -15.15
C VAL A 56 -1.92 -22.80 -15.32
N PHE A 57 -0.94 -22.61 -16.20
CA PHE A 57 0.15 -23.54 -16.46
C PHE A 57 1.43 -23.22 -15.69
N HIS A 58 1.42 -22.15 -14.88
CA HIS A 58 2.56 -21.72 -14.07
C HIS A 58 3.12 -22.89 -13.22
N HIS A 59 4.45 -23.07 -13.26
CA HIS A 59 5.15 -24.17 -12.59
C HIS A 59 4.75 -25.59 -13.05
N THR A 60 4.29 -25.74 -14.29
CA THR A 60 3.98 -27.06 -14.89
C THR A 60 4.76 -27.27 -16.19
N SER A 61 4.82 -28.51 -16.65
CA SER A 61 5.42 -28.85 -17.96
C SER A 61 4.64 -28.28 -19.17
N GLU A 62 3.42 -27.77 -18.95
CA GLU A 62 2.58 -27.17 -19.99
C GLU A 62 2.84 -25.66 -20.16
N ASP A 63 3.75 -25.08 -19.37
CA ASP A 63 4.21 -23.69 -19.52
C ASP A 63 5.14 -23.59 -20.75
N THR A 64 4.53 -23.48 -21.93
CA THR A 64 5.21 -23.52 -23.23
C THR A 64 4.73 -22.38 -24.11
N THR A 65 5.43 -22.10 -25.20
CA THR A 65 5.02 -21.05 -26.14
C THR A 65 3.65 -21.29 -26.78
N ASP A 66 3.19 -22.54 -26.80
CA ASP A 66 1.90 -22.91 -27.39
C ASP A 66 0.71 -22.52 -26.51
N THR A 67 0.93 -22.26 -25.21
CA THR A 67 -0.10 -21.83 -24.26
C THR A 67 -0.17 -20.30 -24.08
N CYS A 68 0.74 -19.55 -24.71
CA CYS A 68 0.71 -18.08 -24.71
C CYS A 68 -0.27 -17.50 -25.74
N ASP A 69 -1.04 -16.47 -25.36
CA ASP A 69 -1.85 -15.71 -26.33
C ASP A 69 -1.01 -14.63 -27.04
N PRO A 70 -0.76 -14.73 -28.36
CA PRO A 70 0.01 -13.73 -29.09
C PRO A 70 -0.71 -12.37 -29.21
N THR A 71 -2.04 -12.28 -29.04
CA THR A 71 -2.72 -10.98 -28.94
C THR A 71 -2.36 -10.29 -27.64
N GLU A 72 -2.38 -11.01 -26.52
CA GLU A 72 -2.03 -10.46 -25.21
C GLU A 72 -0.56 -10.04 -25.15
N LEU A 73 0.35 -10.90 -25.62
CA LEU A 73 1.79 -10.57 -25.71
C LEU A 73 2.04 -9.29 -26.50
N LYS A 74 1.34 -9.10 -27.63
CA LYS A 74 1.45 -7.87 -28.43
C LYS A 74 1.00 -6.64 -27.65
N ARG A 75 -0.13 -6.73 -26.95
CA ARG A 75 -0.69 -5.63 -26.15
C ARG A 75 0.22 -5.26 -24.99
N ILE A 76 0.68 -6.24 -24.21
CA ILE A 76 1.50 -5.99 -23.03
C ILE A 76 2.88 -5.43 -23.40
N THR A 77 3.47 -5.93 -24.50
CA THR A 77 4.73 -5.39 -25.04
C THR A 77 4.55 -3.94 -25.48
N SER A 78 3.46 -3.64 -26.20
CA SER A 78 3.18 -2.27 -26.65
C SER A 78 2.93 -1.32 -25.47
N LEU A 79 2.25 -1.79 -24.43
CA LEU A 79 2.02 -1.01 -23.20
C LEU A 79 3.34 -0.73 -22.47
N ALA A 80 4.18 -1.75 -22.29
CA ALA A 80 5.48 -1.62 -21.64
C ALA A 80 6.41 -0.67 -22.42
N GLU A 81 6.48 -0.81 -23.75
CA GLU A 81 7.27 0.06 -24.62
C GLU A 81 6.77 1.51 -24.52
N ALA A 82 5.47 1.72 -24.65
CA ALA A 82 4.87 3.06 -24.60
C ALA A 82 5.09 3.73 -23.23
N GLY A 83 4.94 2.99 -22.13
CA GLY A 83 5.22 3.48 -20.78
C GLY A 83 6.69 3.83 -20.59
N THR A 84 7.60 2.95 -21.04
CA THR A 84 9.05 3.16 -20.97
C THR A 84 9.47 4.39 -21.76
N LEU A 85 9.01 4.52 -23.01
CA LEU A 85 9.30 5.69 -23.84
C LEU A 85 8.72 6.97 -23.26
N PHE A 86 7.52 6.91 -22.68
CA PHE A 86 6.90 8.06 -22.02
C PHE A 86 7.72 8.55 -20.83
N LEU A 87 8.16 7.64 -19.95
CA LEU A 87 8.97 7.99 -18.77
C LEU A 87 10.38 8.43 -19.16
N ALA A 88 11.03 7.74 -20.10
CA ALA A 88 12.39 8.05 -20.54
C ALA A 88 12.51 9.42 -21.23
N ASN A 89 11.40 9.96 -21.75
CA ASN A 89 11.34 11.27 -22.40
C ASN A 89 10.52 12.28 -21.59
N ALA A 90 10.17 11.97 -20.34
CA ALA A 90 9.36 12.86 -19.53
C ALA A 90 10.10 14.17 -19.22
N GLY A 91 9.42 15.29 -19.41
CA GLY A 91 9.83 16.60 -18.92
C GLY A 91 8.69 17.28 -18.16
N ASP A 92 8.72 18.61 -18.10
CA ASP A 92 7.74 19.41 -17.35
C ASP A 92 6.28 19.07 -17.69
N GLU A 93 5.95 18.91 -18.97
CA GLU A 93 4.58 18.61 -19.41
C GLU A 93 4.13 17.22 -18.93
N GLU A 94 4.96 16.20 -19.13
CA GLU A 94 4.71 14.82 -18.73
C GLU A 94 4.66 14.68 -17.21
N GLY A 95 5.59 15.29 -16.48
CA GLY A 95 5.63 15.32 -15.02
C GLY A 95 4.37 15.95 -14.44
N LEU A 96 3.94 17.12 -14.94
CA LEU A 96 2.67 17.73 -14.52
C LEU A 96 1.47 16.86 -14.86
N ARG A 97 1.51 16.13 -15.97
CA ARG A 97 0.44 15.22 -16.37
C ARG A 97 0.36 13.99 -15.47
N ILE A 98 1.49 13.40 -15.10
CA ILE A 98 1.55 12.33 -14.10
C ILE A 98 1.05 12.86 -12.76
N ALA A 99 1.54 14.00 -12.30
CA ALA A 99 1.16 14.59 -11.00
C ALA A 99 -0.35 14.79 -10.90
N ARG A 100 -1.00 15.35 -11.94
CA ARG A 100 -2.47 15.47 -11.98
C ARG A 100 -3.17 14.12 -11.81
N LYS A 101 -2.65 13.06 -12.44
CA LYS A 101 -3.22 11.72 -12.32
C LYS A 101 -2.99 11.15 -10.92
N VAL A 102 -1.79 11.27 -10.37
CA VAL A 102 -1.44 10.80 -9.02
C VAL A 102 -2.32 11.48 -7.96
N VAL A 103 -2.44 12.81 -7.99
CA VAL A 103 -3.30 13.58 -7.07
C VAL A 103 -4.77 13.20 -7.21
N SER A 104 -5.26 13.00 -8.44
CA SER A 104 -6.64 12.57 -8.66
C SER A 104 -6.91 11.18 -8.07
N GLN A 105 -5.94 10.25 -8.16
CA GLN A 105 -6.06 8.92 -7.55
C GLN A 105 -5.88 8.97 -6.03
N ALA A 106 -5.02 9.85 -5.50
CA ALA A 106 -4.87 10.09 -4.08
C ALA A 106 -6.20 10.51 -3.43
N HIS A 107 -6.93 11.44 -4.05
CA HIS A 107 -8.27 11.80 -3.57
C HIS A 107 -9.25 10.62 -3.54
N VAL A 108 -9.18 9.72 -4.51
CA VAL A 108 -10.01 8.50 -4.53
C VAL A 108 -9.63 7.60 -3.36
N ARG A 109 -8.34 7.27 -3.19
CA ARG A 109 -7.87 6.41 -2.10
C ARG A 109 -8.17 7.01 -0.72
N MET A 110 -7.97 8.31 -0.54
CA MET A 110 -8.34 9.01 0.69
C MET A 110 -9.83 8.86 1.01
N ALA A 111 -10.71 9.03 0.01
CA ALA A 111 -12.14 8.85 0.19
C ALA A 111 -12.53 7.38 0.46
N GLU A 112 -11.82 6.41 -0.13
CA GLU A 112 -12.02 4.98 0.11
C GLU A 112 -11.59 4.58 1.52
N VAL A 113 -10.48 5.12 2.03
CA VAL A 113 -10.05 4.96 3.42
C VAL A 113 -11.12 5.50 4.36
N THR A 114 -11.59 6.74 4.16
CA THR A 114 -12.71 7.29 4.95
C THR A 114 -13.94 6.39 4.87
N GLY A 115 -14.31 5.91 3.68
CA GLY A 115 -15.45 5.01 3.50
C GLY A 115 -15.32 3.72 4.31
N ARG A 116 -14.13 3.10 4.33
CA ARG A 116 -13.83 1.93 5.17
C ARG A 116 -13.88 2.27 6.66
N SER A 117 -13.36 3.42 7.08
CA SER A 117 -13.46 3.91 8.45
C SER A 117 -14.91 4.04 8.91
N LEU A 118 -15.79 4.65 8.09
CA LEU A 118 -17.21 4.76 8.42
C LEU A 118 -17.86 3.38 8.55
N LYS A 119 -17.54 2.45 7.64
CA LYS A 119 -18.03 1.07 7.70
C LYS A 119 -17.58 0.37 8.99
N LEU A 120 -16.32 0.51 9.38
CA LEU A 120 -15.79 -0.06 10.62
C LEU A 120 -16.53 0.48 11.86
N LEU A 121 -16.76 1.80 11.92
CA LEU A 121 -17.53 2.40 13.01
C LEU A 121 -18.95 1.84 13.08
N GLN A 122 -19.61 1.69 11.94
CA GLN A 122 -20.94 1.11 11.85
C GLN A 122 -20.97 -0.35 12.33
N GLU A 123 -19.96 -1.15 12.00
CA GLU A 123 -19.81 -2.54 12.44
C GLU A 123 -19.54 -2.64 13.95
N LYS A 124 -18.81 -1.67 14.52
CA LYS A 124 -18.47 -1.60 15.95
C LYS A 124 -19.51 -0.89 16.81
N ALA A 125 -20.54 -0.29 16.21
CA ALA A 125 -21.51 0.59 16.89
C ALA A 125 -22.10 -0.02 18.18
N SER A 126 -22.36 -1.32 18.20
CA SER A 126 -22.96 -2.01 19.36
C SER A 126 -21.95 -2.80 20.20
N THR A 127 -20.65 -2.52 20.05
CA THR A 127 -19.56 -3.24 20.74
C THR A 127 -18.80 -2.32 21.67
N GLU A 128 -18.12 -2.88 22.67
CA GLU A 128 -17.22 -2.12 23.55
C GLU A 128 -16.02 -1.51 22.80
N GLY A 129 -15.71 -2.01 21.60
CA GLY A 129 -14.61 -1.53 20.76
C GLY A 129 -14.92 -0.29 19.90
N LEU A 130 -16.09 0.33 20.04
CA LEU A 130 -16.45 1.52 19.24
C LEU A 130 -15.51 2.72 19.52
N ALA A 131 -15.20 2.98 20.79
CA ALA A 131 -14.37 4.13 21.17
C ALA A 131 -12.93 3.97 20.65
N GLU A 132 -12.37 2.77 20.73
CA GLU A 132 -11.06 2.43 20.15
C GLU A 132 -11.07 2.56 18.62
N ALA A 133 -12.09 2.00 17.96
CA ALA A 133 -12.20 2.10 16.50
C ALA A 133 -12.27 3.55 16.04
N TYR A 134 -13.04 4.40 16.74
CA TYR A 134 -13.09 5.84 16.47
C TYR A 134 -11.75 6.53 16.67
N TRP A 135 -11.06 6.23 17.78
CA TRP A 135 -9.74 6.78 18.06
C TRP A 135 -8.73 6.45 16.95
N ASN A 136 -8.70 5.19 16.49
CA ASN A 136 -7.85 4.74 15.39
C ASN A 136 -8.19 5.45 14.08
N VAL A 137 -9.44 5.30 13.59
CA VAL A 137 -9.78 5.76 12.23
C VAL A 137 -9.73 7.28 12.08
N ARG A 138 -9.85 8.02 13.19
CA ARG A 138 -9.71 9.47 13.19
C ARG A 138 -8.27 9.93 12.89
N ARG A 139 -7.25 9.09 13.14
CA ARG A 139 -5.84 9.37 12.82
C ARG A 139 -5.55 9.20 11.33
N TYR A 140 -6.23 8.27 10.66
CA TYR A 140 -5.90 7.85 9.30
C TYR A 140 -5.87 8.98 8.26
N PRO A 141 -6.82 9.94 8.22
CA PRO A 141 -6.81 10.94 7.16
C PRO A 141 -5.57 11.83 7.12
N SER A 142 -5.03 12.19 8.28
CA SER A 142 -3.81 13.02 8.35
C SER A 142 -2.61 12.25 7.84
N LEU A 143 -2.38 11.05 8.37
CA LEU A 143 -1.24 10.22 8.00
C LEU A 143 -1.31 9.78 6.53
N HIS A 144 -2.51 9.44 6.05
CA HIS A 144 -2.72 9.07 4.66
C HIS A 144 -2.49 10.26 3.72
N ALA A 145 -2.92 11.47 4.10
CA ALA A 145 -2.64 12.67 3.31
C ALA A 145 -1.13 12.98 3.22
N GLU A 146 -0.37 12.70 4.28
CA GLU A 146 1.09 12.84 4.27
C GLU A 146 1.76 11.86 3.32
N VAL A 147 1.37 10.58 3.37
CA VAL A 147 1.84 9.54 2.43
C VAL A 147 1.50 9.93 0.99
N GLU A 148 0.27 10.34 0.74
CA GLU A 148 -0.16 10.73 -0.61
C GLU A 148 0.53 12.00 -1.11
N ALA A 149 0.76 12.98 -0.24
CA ALA A 149 1.52 14.17 -0.57
C ALA A 149 2.99 13.83 -0.89
N ALA A 150 3.61 12.89 -0.17
CA ALA A 150 4.94 12.39 -0.47
C ALA A 150 4.99 11.73 -1.86
N ASN A 151 4.04 10.84 -2.17
CA ASN A 151 3.93 10.19 -3.48
C ASN A 151 3.80 11.20 -4.63
N VAL A 152 3.07 12.31 -4.43
CA VAL A 152 2.97 13.37 -5.44
C VAL A 152 4.29 14.11 -5.61
N ARG A 153 5.06 14.30 -4.53
CA ARG A 153 6.36 15.00 -4.59
C ARG A 153 7.42 14.21 -5.35
N GLU A 154 7.37 12.88 -5.34
CA GLU A 154 8.28 12.04 -6.14
C GLU A 154 8.22 12.35 -7.64
N VAL A 155 7.06 12.83 -8.13
CA VAL A 155 6.89 13.21 -9.55
C VAL A 155 7.77 14.40 -9.95
N LYS A 156 8.31 15.16 -8.98
CA LYS A 156 9.23 16.28 -9.26
C LYS A 156 10.51 15.83 -9.97
N GLU A 157 10.93 14.57 -9.77
CA GLU A 157 12.11 14.00 -10.43
C GLU A 157 11.98 13.95 -11.96
N LEU A 158 10.76 14.06 -12.50
CA LEU A 158 10.48 14.03 -13.94
C LEU A 158 10.51 15.40 -14.63
N GLY A 159 10.69 16.50 -13.88
CA GLY A 159 10.63 17.86 -14.42
C GLY A 159 11.60 18.82 -13.75
N GLY A 160 11.63 20.06 -14.24
CA GLY A 160 12.39 21.17 -13.68
C GLY A 160 11.62 21.96 -12.62
N ASP A 161 12.26 23.02 -12.13
CA ASP A 161 11.80 23.82 -10.98
C ASP A 161 10.38 24.39 -11.12
N GLU A 162 9.95 24.77 -12.34
CA GLU A 162 8.62 25.34 -12.56
C GLU A 162 7.52 24.29 -12.38
N ALA A 163 7.69 23.12 -12.99
CA ALA A 163 6.80 21.98 -12.77
C ALA A 163 6.84 21.57 -11.30
N GLY A 164 8.02 21.53 -10.68
CA GLY A 164 8.20 21.19 -9.27
C GLY A 164 7.40 22.06 -8.30
N ARG A 165 7.30 23.37 -8.55
CA ARG A 165 6.47 24.28 -7.74
C ARG A 165 4.97 23.97 -7.85
N LEU A 166 4.49 23.68 -9.05
CA LEU A 166 3.09 23.31 -9.25
C LEU A 166 2.77 21.97 -8.59
N ILE A 167 3.67 20.99 -8.70
CA ILE A 167 3.56 19.68 -8.04
C ILE A 167 3.50 19.83 -6.52
N GLU A 168 4.34 20.68 -5.92
CA GLU A 168 4.26 20.96 -4.48
C GLU A 168 2.92 21.59 -4.10
N GLY A 169 2.42 22.52 -4.91
CA GLY A 169 1.08 23.09 -4.72
C GLY A 169 -0.01 22.02 -4.71
N MET A 170 0.06 21.04 -5.62
CA MET A 170 -0.88 19.91 -5.66
C MET A 170 -0.75 19.01 -4.42
N ALA A 171 0.47 18.67 -3.98
CA ALA A 171 0.69 17.89 -2.76
C ALA A 171 0.09 18.59 -1.52
N GLY A 172 0.24 19.92 -1.42
CA GLY A 172 -0.35 20.72 -0.35
C GLY A 172 -1.88 20.67 -0.30
N THR A 173 -2.55 20.47 -1.44
CA THR A 173 -4.03 20.32 -1.45
C THR A 173 -4.51 19.04 -0.78
N LEU A 174 -3.71 17.98 -0.79
CA LEU A 174 -4.02 16.70 -0.14
C LEU A 174 -3.96 16.85 1.38
N LEU A 175 -2.92 17.53 1.89
CA LEU A 175 -2.79 17.87 3.31
C LEU A 175 -4.00 18.69 3.79
N GLY A 176 -4.46 19.66 2.99
CA GLY A 176 -5.65 20.44 3.29
C GLY A 176 -6.97 19.65 3.26
N GLN A 177 -7.01 18.50 2.56
CA GLN A 177 -8.19 17.64 2.47
C GLN A 177 -8.35 16.76 3.72
N ALA A 178 -7.26 16.42 4.42
CA ALA A 178 -7.28 15.57 5.62
C ALA A 178 -8.31 16.02 6.66
N GLY A 179 -8.36 17.34 6.94
CA GLY A 179 -9.31 17.90 7.91
C GLY A 179 -10.77 17.65 7.53
N ARG A 180 -11.12 17.69 6.24
CA ARG A 180 -12.49 17.40 5.78
C ARG A 180 -12.85 15.92 5.93
N GLU A 181 -11.90 15.03 5.69
CA GLU A 181 -12.09 13.59 5.89
C GLU A 181 -12.25 13.27 7.37
N MET A 182 -11.47 13.90 8.26
CA MET A 182 -11.66 13.81 9.71
C MET A 182 -13.03 14.32 10.14
N GLU A 183 -13.48 15.48 9.64
CA GLU A 183 -14.81 16.01 9.95
C GLU A 183 -15.95 15.07 9.52
N ARG A 184 -15.79 14.36 8.39
CA ARG A 184 -16.75 13.32 7.95
C ARG A 184 -16.81 12.17 8.94
N ILE A 185 -15.66 11.70 9.43
CA ILE A 185 -15.57 10.65 10.46
C ILE A 185 -16.21 11.12 11.77
N ASP A 186 -15.83 12.30 12.26
CA ASP A 186 -16.34 12.89 13.50
C ASP A 186 -17.86 13.08 13.45
N SER A 187 -18.38 13.52 12.31
CA SER A 187 -19.83 13.72 12.11
C SER A 187 -20.59 12.40 12.05
N PHE A 188 -20.04 11.39 11.36
CA PHE A 188 -20.66 10.07 11.29
C PHE A 188 -20.64 9.36 12.64
N TYR A 189 -19.55 9.46 13.40
CA TYR A 189 -19.46 8.94 14.76
C TYR A 189 -20.56 9.53 15.66
N ARG A 190 -20.76 10.85 15.62
CA ARG A 190 -21.85 11.52 16.37
C ARG A 190 -23.24 11.03 15.95
N LEU A 191 -23.48 10.85 14.65
CA LEU A 191 -24.74 10.28 14.15
C LEU A 191 -24.96 8.84 14.63
N LEU A 192 -23.90 8.03 14.70
CA LEU A 192 -23.99 6.68 15.26
C LEU A 192 -24.35 6.71 16.74
N LEU A 193 -23.70 7.56 17.53
CA LEU A 193 -24.01 7.70 18.95
C LEU A 193 -25.49 8.07 19.16
N GLU A 194 -26.00 9.03 18.39
CA GLU A 194 -27.41 9.42 18.44
C GLU A 194 -28.35 8.28 18.03
N GLN A 195 -28.07 7.61 16.91
CA GLN A 195 -28.90 6.53 16.38
C GLN A 195 -29.04 5.36 17.36
N TYR A 196 -27.97 5.01 18.07
CA TYR A 196 -27.94 3.89 19.01
C TYR A 196 -28.16 4.30 20.47
N GLY A 197 -28.37 5.59 20.75
CA GLY A 197 -28.56 6.11 22.11
C GLY A 197 -27.34 5.90 23.01
N LEU A 198 -26.14 6.00 22.44
CA LEU A 198 -24.87 5.79 23.13
C LEU A 198 -24.31 7.12 23.63
N GLU A 199 -23.61 7.09 24.76
CA GLU A 199 -22.81 8.21 25.23
C GLU A 199 -21.41 8.19 24.61
N GLU A 200 -20.91 9.38 24.25
CA GLU A 200 -19.52 9.53 23.84
C GLU A 200 -18.60 9.21 25.03
N LYS A 201 -17.65 8.29 24.82
CA LYS A 201 -16.65 7.93 25.82
C LYS A 201 -15.26 8.18 25.23
N PRO A 202 -14.39 8.95 25.92
CA PRO A 202 -13.01 9.04 25.50
C PRO A 202 -12.37 7.65 25.56
N TYR A 203 -11.57 7.33 24.54
CA TYR A 203 -10.73 6.15 24.57
C TYR A 203 -9.38 6.51 25.17
N GLU A 204 -8.99 5.81 26.23
CA GLU A 204 -7.64 5.86 26.77
C GLU A 204 -6.82 4.75 26.08
N PRO A 205 -5.75 5.09 25.34
CA PRO A 205 -4.93 4.10 24.66
C PRO A 205 -4.39 3.05 25.63
N SER A 206 -4.56 1.78 25.28
CA SER A 206 -4.02 0.66 26.06
C SER A 206 -2.48 0.65 26.03
N GLU A 207 -1.86 -0.12 26.92
CA GLU A 207 -0.39 -0.25 27.02
C GLU A 207 0.28 -0.59 25.67
N PRO A 208 -0.25 -1.52 24.84
CA PRO A 208 0.27 -1.74 23.48
C PRO A 208 0.30 -0.49 22.59
N TYR A 209 -0.77 0.33 22.55
CA TYR A 209 -0.78 1.56 21.75
C TYR A 209 0.25 2.57 22.25
N VAL A 210 0.32 2.78 23.57
CA VAL A 210 1.31 3.69 24.18
C VAL A 210 2.72 3.22 23.87
N LYS A 211 2.99 1.92 23.96
CA LYS A 211 4.29 1.34 23.62
C LYS A 211 4.61 1.55 22.15
N ALA A 212 3.68 1.25 21.23
CA ALA A 212 3.91 1.39 19.80
C ALA A 212 4.16 2.86 19.38
N GLU A 213 3.46 3.82 19.98
CA GLU A 213 3.68 5.25 19.72
C GLU A 213 5.05 5.74 20.22
N SER A 214 5.62 5.09 21.24
CA SER A 214 6.93 5.43 21.80
C SER A 214 8.13 4.87 21.05
N LEU A 215 7.92 3.91 20.14
CA LEU A 215 8.98 3.18 19.46
C LEU A 215 9.10 3.63 18.01
N VAL A 216 10.24 4.23 17.65
CA VAL A 216 10.57 4.63 16.27
C VAL A 216 11.64 3.68 15.72
N PRO A 217 11.27 2.65 14.93
CA PRO A 217 12.22 1.69 14.41
C PRO A 217 13.03 2.28 13.25
N ARG A 218 14.30 1.89 13.14
CA ARG A 218 15.16 2.16 11.99
C ARG A 218 15.76 0.87 11.46
N CYS A 219 15.88 0.76 10.14
CA CYS A 219 16.49 -0.40 9.51
C CYS A 219 18.02 -0.38 9.74
N LEU A 220 18.60 -1.55 10.03
CA LEU A 220 20.05 -1.74 10.16
C LEU A 220 20.68 -2.41 8.92
N SER A 221 19.86 -2.84 7.96
CA SER A 221 20.30 -3.51 6.74
C SER A 221 20.38 -2.55 5.56
N ASP A 222 21.47 -2.64 4.80
CA ASP A 222 21.65 -1.95 3.51
C ASP A 222 21.01 -2.72 2.33
N GLY A 223 20.39 -3.87 2.60
CA GLY A 223 19.78 -4.75 1.59
C GLY A 223 18.38 -5.24 1.97
N PRO A 224 17.66 -5.87 1.02
CA PRO A 224 16.29 -6.31 1.24
C PRO A 224 16.19 -7.33 2.39
N LEU A 225 15.37 -7.03 3.40
CA LEU A 225 15.07 -7.94 4.51
C LEU A 225 14.11 -9.08 4.11
N SER A 226 13.84 -9.28 2.82
CA SER A 226 12.90 -10.31 2.36
C SER A 226 13.37 -11.72 2.71
N SER A 227 14.67 -11.97 2.81
CA SER A 227 15.20 -13.26 3.28
C SER A 227 14.90 -13.53 4.76
N ALA A 228 14.81 -12.46 5.57
CA ALA A 228 14.45 -12.58 6.98
C ALA A 228 13.00 -13.02 7.15
N LEU A 229 12.08 -12.50 6.32
CA LEU A 229 10.68 -12.93 6.27
C LEU A 229 10.52 -14.41 5.92
N GLU A 230 11.42 -14.96 5.09
CA GLU A 230 11.37 -16.34 4.62
C GLU A 230 11.99 -17.33 5.62
N ASN A 231 12.87 -16.86 6.52
CA ASN A 231 13.65 -17.71 7.42
C ASN A 231 13.34 -17.51 8.90
N ILE A 232 12.22 -16.88 9.27
CA ILE A 232 11.81 -16.67 10.68
C ILE A 232 11.93 -17.94 11.52
N ARG A 233 11.52 -19.10 10.99
CA ARG A 233 11.63 -20.38 11.71
C ARG A 233 13.08 -20.81 11.93
N GLU A 234 13.95 -20.59 10.95
CA GLU A 234 15.38 -20.94 11.07
C GLU A 234 16.11 -19.99 12.03
N GLU A 235 15.75 -18.70 12.02
CA GLU A 235 16.43 -17.67 12.81
C GLU A 235 15.91 -17.55 14.25
N LEU A 236 14.60 -17.69 14.46
CA LEU A 236 13.93 -17.45 15.75
C LEU A 236 13.33 -18.72 16.38
N GLY A 237 13.32 -19.84 15.66
CA GLY A 237 12.85 -21.14 16.15
C GLY A 237 11.34 -21.37 15.98
N ASP A 238 10.92 -22.60 16.31
CA ASP A 238 9.56 -23.08 16.05
C ASP A 238 8.48 -22.30 16.82
N GLU A 239 8.70 -21.99 18.10
CA GLU A 239 7.72 -21.32 18.96
C GLU A 239 7.34 -19.93 18.42
N ARG A 240 8.34 -19.13 18.01
CA ARG A 240 8.14 -17.81 17.40
C ARG A 240 7.44 -17.92 16.05
N ALA A 241 7.87 -18.84 15.19
CA ALA A 241 7.23 -19.06 13.89
C ALA A 241 5.78 -19.56 14.00
N ASP A 242 5.48 -20.38 15.01
CA ASP A 242 4.16 -20.92 15.26
C ASP A 242 3.18 -19.83 15.74
N TRP A 243 3.65 -18.82 16.48
CA TRP A 243 2.83 -17.67 16.89
C TRP A 243 2.14 -16.99 15.69
N TYR A 244 2.86 -16.78 14.59
CA TYR A 244 2.26 -16.19 13.39
C TYR A 244 1.23 -17.12 12.73
N SER A 245 1.52 -18.42 12.71
CA SER A 245 0.57 -19.41 12.15
C SER A 245 -0.73 -19.43 12.96
N GLU A 246 -0.64 -19.31 14.28
CA GLU A 246 -1.79 -19.17 15.19
C GLU A 246 -2.52 -17.84 14.97
N TYR A 247 -1.78 -16.73 14.90
CA TYR A 247 -2.34 -15.39 14.69
C TYR A 247 -3.12 -15.28 13.37
N PHE A 248 -2.57 -15.82 12.27
CA PHE A 248 -3.23 -15.82 10.96
C PHE A 248 -4.22 -16.98 10.76
N GLY A 249 -4.27 -17.95 11.68
CA GLY A 249 -5.14 -19.13 11.59
C GLY A 249 -4.83 -20.03 10.39
N SER A 250 -3.58 -20.01 9.88
CA SER A 250 -3.15 -20.83 8.75
C SER A 250 -1.65 -21.17 8.88
N PRO A 251 -1.20 -22.35 8.43
CA PRO A 251 0.22 -22.70 8.43
C PRO A 251 1.01 -21.65 7.66
N MET A 252 1.91 -20.95 8.35
CA MET A 252 2.65 -19.86 7.73
C MET A 252 3.75 -20.42 6.81
N THR A 253 3.55 -20.30 5.50
CA THR A 253 4.56 -20.66 4.50
C THR A 253 5.35 -19.44 4.02
N ARG A 254 4.77 -18.24 4.07
CA ARG A 254 5.39 -16.92 3.82
C ARG A 254 4.56 -15.82 4.49
N LEU A 255 5.22 -14.75 4.91
CA LEU A 255 4.55 -13.52 5.35
C LEU A 255 3.96 -12.74 4.16
N GLY A 256 2.84 -12.07 4.39
CA GLY A 256 2.04 -11.38 3.37
C GLY A 256 2.55 -9.98 3.01
N GLY A 257 1.78 -9.27 2.18
CA GLY A 257 2.11 -7.90 1.76
C GLY A 257 2.10 -6.88 2.92
N ASP A 258 1.34 -7.15 3.98
CA ASP A 258 1.32 -6.35 5.21
C ASP A 258 2.65 -6.40 5.97
N ALA A 259 3.26 -7.58 6.11
CA ALA A 259 4.59 -7.72 6.72
C ALA A 259 5.69 -7.04 5.89
N PHE A 260 5.61 -7.17 4.56
CA PHE A 260 6.53 -6.48 3.65
C PHE A 260 6.40 -4.96 3.79
N GLU A 261 5.18 -4.45 3.88
CA GLU A 261 4.92 -3.02 4.05
C GLU A 261 5.42 -2.51 5.41
N ILE A 262 5.23 -3.28 6.50
CA ILE A 262 5.81 -2.93 7.81
C ILE A 262 7.32 -2.71 7.68
N LEU A 263 8.04 -3.62 7.01
CA LEU A 263 9.48 -3.48 6.79
C LEU A 263 9.85 -2.24 5.98
N ASN A 264 9.09 -1.95 4.93
CA ASN A 264 9.33 -0.78 4.09
C ASN A 264 9.12 0.54 4.84
N LEU A 265 8.26 0.55 5.85
CA LEU A 265 7.97 1.73 6.65
C LEU A 265 8.91 1.91 7.86
N VAL A 266 9.86 1.00 8.07
CA VAL A 266 10.91 1.12 9.10
C VAL A 266 12.01 2.08 8.64
N ASP A 267 11.72 3.37 8.74
CA ASP A 267 12.52 4.48 8.19
C ASP A 267 13.30 5.30 9.23
N GLY A 268 13.08 5.08 10.53
CA GLY A 268 13.66 5.88 11.61
C GLY A 268 12.96 7.21 11.87
N GLU A 269 11.80 7.44 11.25
CA GLU A 269 10.96 8.64 11.39
C GLU A 269 9.59 8.31 11.98
N ARG A 270 8.94 7.24 11.51
CA ARG A 270 7.59 6.83 11.91
C ARG A 270 7.61 5.98 13.18
N SER A 271 6.64 6.19 14.07
CA SER A 271 6.45 5.27 15.20
C SER A 271 5.86 3.94 14.73
N LEU A 272 5.99 2.86 15.52
CA LEU A 272 5.29 1.60 15.25
C LEU A 272 3.77 1.80 15.17
N LEU A 273 3.22 2.78 15.87
CA LEU A 273 1.80 3.13 15.74
C LEU A 273 1.48 3.74 14.38
N ASP A 274 2.32 4.65 13.87
CA ASP A 274 2.12 5.23 12.53
C ASP A 274 2.26 4.15 11.45
N ILE A 275 3.24 3.26 11.57
CA ILE A 275 3.42 2.11 10.66
C ILE A 275 2.17 1.23 10.68
N ARG A 276 1.66 0.89 11.87
CA ARG A 276 0.41 0.13 12.04
C ARG A 276 -0.77 0.82 11.37
N ASP A 277 -0.90 2.14 11.53
CA ASP A 277 -2.00 2.91 10.95
C ASP A 277 -1.90 2.95 9.42
N ILE A 278 -0.70 3.10 8.84
CA ILE A 278 -0.47 3.04 7.39
C ILE A 278 -0.87 1.69 6.83
N VAL A 279 -0.38 0.60 7.43
CA VAL A 279 -0.73 -0.76 7.01
C VAL A 279 -2.23 -1.01 7.17
N SER A 280 -2.87 -0.43 8.19
CA SER A 280 -4.31 -0.54 8.41
C SER A 280 -5.14 0.09 7.31
N PHE A 281 -4.76 1.30 6.88
CA PHE A 281 -5.47 1.96 5.79
C PHE A 281 -5.03 1.49 4.40
N GLU A 282 -3.86 0.87 4.21
CA GLU A 282 -3.50 0.29 2.90
C GLU A 282 -4.21 -1.05 2.69
N PHE A 283 -4.20 -1.93 3.70
CA PHE A 283 -4.76 -3.27 3.61
C PHE A 283 -6.08 -3.36 4.38
N LYS A 284 -5.99 -3.66 5.68
CA LYS A 284 -7.11 -3.89 6.61
C LYS A 284 -6.63 -3.55 8.02
N GLU A 285 -7.57 -3.27 8.93
CA GLU A 285 -7.28 -3.04 10.35
C GLU A 285 -6.26 -4.04 10.89
N THR A 286 -5.12 -3.51 11.33
CA THR A 286 -3.96 -4.27 11.76
C THR A 286 -3.81 -4.17 13.28
N SER A 287 -3.62 -5.31 13.93
CA SER A 287 -3.40 -5.36 15.39
C SER A 287 -2.10 -4.65 15.75
N VAL A 288 -2.15 -3.85 16.81
CA VAL A 288 -0.95 -3.23 17.39
C VAL A 288 -0.03 -4.29 18.01
N GLU A 289 -0.59 -5.36 18.56
CA GLU A 289 0.15 -6.51 19.08
C GLU A 289 0.95 -7.22 17.98
N TYR A 290 0.38 -7.36 16.78
CA TYR A 290 1.09 -7.92 15.63
C TYR A 290 2.30 -7.07 15.24
N VAL A 291 2.12 -5.76 15.10
CA VAL A 291 3.23 -4.87 14.71
C VAL A 291 4.31 -4.83 15.79
N LEU A 292 3.94 -4.82 17.07
CA LEU A 292 4.90 -4.90 18.19
C LEU A 292 5.65 -6.23 18.23
N HIS A 293 4.95 -7.35 18.06
CA HIS A 293 5.56 -8.68 18.06
C HIS A 293 6.54 -8.80 16.89
N PHE A 294 6.11 -8.39 15.70
CA PHE A 294 6.93 -8.45 14.50
C PHE A 294 8.15 -7.55 14.61
N ALA A 295 8.02 -6.33 15.15
CA ALA A 295 9.16 -5.45 15.38
C ALA A 295 10.16 -6.02 16.41
N GLU A 296 9.69 -6.69 17.46
CA GLU A 296 10.59 -7.36 18.42
C GLU A 296 11.37 -8.50 17.76
N ASP A 297 10.71 -9.32 16.95
CA ASP A 297 11.36 -10.40 16.20
C ASP A 297 12.42 -9.85 15.25
N LEU A 298 12.11 -8.80 14.48
CA LEU A 298 13.09 -8.15 13.60
C LEU A 298 14.28 -7.57 14.37
N ARG A 299 14.06 -7.09 15.59
CA ARG A 299 15.12 -6.59 16.46
C ARG A 299 15.99 -7.73 17.01
N GLU A 300 15.39 -8.85 17.41
CA GLU A 300 16.13 -10.05 17.83
C GLU A 300 16.99 -10.62 16.71
N MET A 301 16.51 -10.54 15.46
CA MET A 301 17.26 -10.89 14.25
C MET A 301 18.36 -9.86 13.89
N GLY A 302 18.44 -8.74 14.61
CA GLY A 302 19.44 -7.68 14.37
C GLY A 302 19.17 -6.84 13.11
N LEU A 303 17.93 -6.80 12.63
CA LEU A 303 17.54 -6.14 11.38
C LEU A 303 17.06 -4.70 11.61
N ILE A 304 16.52 -4.43 12.79
CA ILE A 304 16.07 -3.10 13.19
C ILE A 304 16.58 -2.73 14.58
N ASP A 305 16.57 -1.44 14.89
CA ASP A 305 16.77 -0.91 16.23
C ASP A 305 15.81 0.25 16.50
N TYR A 306 15.64 0.64 17.77
CA TYR A 306 14.81 1.79 18.13
C TYR A 306 15.66 3.04 18.37
N ARG A 307 15.18 4.18 17.91
CA ARG A 307 15.80 5.49 18.14
C ARG A 307 15.47 6.07 19.51
#